data_AF-Q745G3-F1
#
_entry.id   AF-Q745G3-F1
#
_cell.length_a   1.000
_cell.length_b   1.000
_cell.length_c   1.000
_cell.angle_alpha   90.00
_cell.angle_beta   90.00
_cell.angle_gamma   90.00
#
_symmetry.space_group_name_H-M   'P 1'
#
loop_
_entity.id
_entity.type
_entity.pdbx_description
1 polymer ?
#
loop_
_entity_poly.entity_id
_entity_poly.type
_entity_poly.pdbx_seq_one_letter_code
_entity_poly.pdbx_strand_id
1 'polypeptide(L)'
;MVVSVQSEMVLASAGAESAISAETEAAASAASPALLGVMPMGGDPDSAMFAAALNACGASYLGVVSEHAAQRGLFAGAQGMASGVYTTTEAMRSLAMGISSVL
;
A
#
# COMPACT_ATOMS: atom_id res chain seq x y z
N MET A 1 -0.59 24.87 -20.55
CA MET A 1 -0.07 23.54 -20.16
C MET A 1 -1.20 22.53 -20.37
N VAL A 2 -1.02 21.56 -21.27
CA VAL A 2 -1.96 20.44 -21.44
C VAL A 2 -1.40 19.28 -20.64
N VAL A 3 -2.18 18.75 -19.70
CA VAL A 3 -1.83 17.56 -18.92
C VAL A 3 -2.39 16.36 -19.69
N SER A 4 -1.53 15.62 -20.39
CA SER A 4 -1.90 14.36 -21.04
C SER A 4 -1.67 13.23 -20.04
N VAL A 5 -2.73 12.80 -19.34
CA VAL A 5 -2.67 11.69 -18.38
C VAL A 5 -3.48 10.50 -18.90
N GLN A 6 -2.86 9.33 -18.90
CA GLN A 6 -3.51 8.06 -19.20
C GLN A 6 -4.25 7.54 -17.95
N SER A 7 -5.51 7.95 -17.80
CA SER A 7 -6.33 7.64 -16.62
C SER A 7 -6.46 6.13 -16.35
N GLU A 8 -6.47 5.31 -17.39
CA GLU A 8 -6.51 3.85 -17.33
C GLU A 8 -5.24 3.25 -16.72
N MET A 9 -4.07 3.83 -17.02
CA MET A 9 -2.80 3.39 -16.46
C MET A 9 -2.69 3.77 -14.98
N VAL A 10 -3.23 4.92 -14.59
CA VAL A 10 -3.31 5.33 -13.18
C VAL A 10 -4.23 4.38 -12.40
N LEU A 11 -5.35 3.95 -12.99
CA LEU A 11 -6.25 2.98 -12.36
C LEU A 11 -5.62 1.59 -12.25
N ALA A 12 -4.92 1.14 -13.29
CA ALA A 12 -4.16 -0.11 -13.26
C ALA A 12 -3.08 -0.08 -12.16
N SER A 13 -2.37 1.04 -12.02
CA SER A 13 -1.39 1.27 -10.95
C SER A 13 -2.05 1.19 -9.56
N ALA A 14 -3.22 1.82 -9.36
CA ALA A 14 -3.99 1.70 -8.12
C ALA A 14 -4.34 0.23 -7.77
N GLY A 15 -4.73 -0.56 -8.78
CA GLY A 15 -5.00 -1.98 -8.61
C GLY A 15 -3.76 -2.76 -8.19
N ALA A 16 -2.61 -2.51 -8.83
CA ALA A 16 -1.34 -3.14 -8.49
C ALA A 16 -0.89 -2.81 -7.05
N GLU A 17 -1.00 -1.53 -6.65
CA GLU A 17 -0.65 -1.10 -5.29
C GLU A 17 -1.52 -1.77 -4.21
N SER A 18 -2.82 -1.93 -4.49
CA SER A 18 -3.74 -2.65 -3.61
C SER A 18 -3.38 -4.13 -3.49
N ALA A 19 -3.03 -4.78 -4.60
CA ALA A 19 -2.62 -6.19 -4.61
C ALA A 19 -1.31 -6.42 -3.84
N ILE A 20 -0.31 -5.56 -4.06
CA ILE A 20 0.98 -5.62 -3.36
C ILE A 20 0.79 -5.40 -1.85
N SER A 21 -0.08 -4.46 -1.47
CA SER A 21 -0.41 -4.23 -0.06
C SER A 21 -1.00 -5.49 0.59
N ALA A 22 -1.98 -6.11 -0.06
CA ALA A 22 -2.59 -7.35 0.42
C ALA A 22 -1.59 -8.53 0.51
N GLU A 23 -0.72 -8.68 -0.50
CA GLU A 23 0.34 -9.71 -0.49
C GLU A 23 1.34 -9.48 0.66
N THR A 24 1.71 -8.22 0.90
CA THR A 24 2.63 -7.83 1.98
C THR A 24 2.06 -8.20 3.34
N GLU A 25 0.79 -7.88 3.60
CA GLU A 25 0.13 -8.25 4.86
C GLU A 25 -0.01 -9.77 5.01
N ALA A 26 -0.34 -10.48 3.93
CA ALA A 26 -0.44 -11.94 3.94
C ALA A 26 0.92 -12.59 4.27
N ALA A 27 2.00 -12.13 3.65
CA ALA A 27 3.35 -12.61 3.93
C ALA A 27 3.78 -12.32 5.37
N ALA A 28 3.50 -11.11 5.87
CA ALA A 28 3.79 -10.75 7.26
C ALA A 28 3.00 -11.59 8.26
N SER A 29 1.71 -11.83 8.00
CA SER A 29 0.87 -12.70 8.82
C SER A 29 1.42 -14.13 8.85
N ALA A 30 1.85 -14.66 7.69
CA ALA A 30 2.43 -15.99 7.59
C ALA A 30 3.76 -16.12 8.35
N ALA A 31 4.57 -15.05 8.37
CA ALA A 31 5.85 -15.02 9.10
C ALA A 31 5.70 -14.74 10.61
N SER A 32 4.56 -14.18 11.05
CA SER A 32 4.36 -13.74 12.44
C SER A 32 4.64 -14.80 13.51
N PRO A 33 4.30 -16.10 13.36
CA PRO A 33 4.60 -17.09 14.39
C PRO A 33 6.11 -17.30 14.58
N ALA A 34 6.89 -17.23 13.51
CA ALA A 34 8.35 -17.37 13.58
C ALA A 34 9.02 -16.12 14.19
N LEU A 35 8.44 -14.93 13.96
CA LEU A 35 8.96 -13.66 14.47
C LEU A 35 8.64 -13.42 15.95
N LEU A 36 7.54 -13.98 16.45
CA LEU A 36 7.04 -13.77 17.81
C LEU A 36 7.19 -14.98 18.72
N GLY A 37 7.64 -16.11 18.17
CA GLY A 37 7.74 -17.39 18.87
C GLY A 37 9.13 -17.76 19.34
N VAL A 38 10.06 -16.80 19.45
CA VAL A 38 11.45 -17.10 19.86
C VAL A 38 11.49 -17.51 21.33
N MET A 39 12.06 -18.68 21.60
CA MET A 39 12.29 -19.20 22.96
C MET A 39 13.74 -18.99 23.40
N PRO A 40 14.01 -18.91 24.72
CA PRO A 40 15.38 -18.88 25.24
C PRO A 40 16.17 -20.11 24.79
N MET A 41 17.43 -19.90 24.39
CA MET A 41 18.35 -20.97 23.97
C MET A 41 18.86 -21.81 25.17
N GLY A 42 18.79 -21.25 26.38
CA GLY A 42 19.21 -21.84 27.63
C GLY A 42 18.45 -21.27 28.82
N GLY A 43 18.76 -21.76 30.03
CA GLY A 43 18.14 -21.31 31.28
C GLY A 43 18.83 -20.12 31.95
N ASP A 44 19.83 -19.53 31.30
CA ASP A 44 20.55 -18.36 31.80
C ASP A 44 19.81 -17.04 31.50
N PRO A 45 20.08 -15.97 32.26
CA PRO A 45 19.43 -14.67 32.06
C PRO A 45 19.68 -14.05 30.68
N ASP A 46 20.83 -14.28 30.07
CA ASP A 46 21.20 -13.70 28.78
C ASP A 46 20.35 -14.32 27.65
N SER A 47 20.15 -15.63 27.68
CA SER A 47 19.24 -16.36 26.79
C SER A 47 17.80 -15.84 26.88
N ALA A 48 17.32 -15.50 28.08
CA ALA A 48 16.00 -14.92 28.25
C ALA A 48 15.91 -13.49 27.69
N MET A 49 16.92 -12.66 27.94
CA MET A 49 16.98 -11.30 27.39
C MET A 49 17.07 -11.28 25.86
N PHE A 50 17.85 -12.18 25.26
CA PHE A 50 17.98 -12.30 23.81
C PHE A 50 16.66 -12.71 23.15
N ALA A 51 15.97 -13.72 23.69
CA ALA A 51 14.67 -14.13 23.20
C ALA A 51 13.63 -12.99 23.31
N ALA A 52 13.62 -12.25 24.42
CA ALA A 52 12.74 -11.09 24.58
C ALA A 52 13.05 -9.99 23.55
N ALA A 53 14.32 -9.69 23.30
CA ALA A 53 14.74 -8.70 22.31
C ALA A 53 14.34 -9.10 20.88
N LEU A 54 14.50 -10.38 20.51
CA LEU A 54 14.09 -10.86 19.20
C LEU A 54 12.56 -10.80 19.00
N ASN A 55 11.78 -11.21 20.00
CA ASN A 55 10.32 -11.11 19.91
C ASN A 55 9.85 -9.65 19.83
N ALA A 56 10.49 -8.73 20.57
CA ALA A 56 10.21 -7.30 20.49
C ALA A 56 10.58 -6.71 19.12
N CYS A 57 11.71 -7.14 18.54
CA CYS A 57 12.11 -6.78 17.19
C CYS A 57 11.11 -7.29 16.15
N GLY A 58 10.68 -8.55 16.26
CA GLY A 58 9.66 -9.15 15.41
C GLY A 58 8.33 -8.41 15.47
N ALA A 59 7.86 -8.05 16.68
CA ALA A 59 6.67 -7.23 16.86
C ALA A 59 6.80 -5.84 16.23
N SER A 60 7.96 -5.20 16.40
CA SER A 60 8.23 -3.88 15.80
C SER A 60 8.23 -3.94 14.27
N TYR A 61 8.84 -4.98 13.69
CA TYR A 61 8.82 -5.22 12.24
C TYR A 61 7.39 -5.41 11.72
N LEU A 62 6.57 -6.23 12.37
CA LEU A 62 5.17 -6.43 11.98
C LEU A 62 4.37 -5.12 12.06
N GLY A 63 4.63 -4.28 13.07
CA GLY A 63 4.08 -2.93 13.17
C GLY A 63 4.44 -2.06 11.97
N VAL A 64 5.73 -2.00 11.60
CA VAL A 64 6.20 -1.25 10.42
C VAL A 64 5.58 -1.77 9.13
N VAL A 65 5.47 -3.09 8.97
CA VAL A 65 4.83 -3.68 7.77
C VAL A 65 3.36 -3.27 7.69
N SER A 66 2.63 -3.28 8.81
CA SER A 66 1.23 -2.84 8.84
C SER A 66 1.08 -1.36 8.47
N GLU A 67 1.98 -0.49 8.93
CA GLU A 67 1.98 0.92 8.55
C GLU A 67 2.28 1.10 7.05
N HIS A 68 3.27 0.36 6.53
CA HIS A 68 3.61 0.40 5.10
C HIS A 68 2.45 -0.06 4.21
N ALA A 69 1.80 -1.16 4.57
CA ALA A 69 0.65 -1.68 3.84
C ALA A 69 -0.52 -0.68 3.84
N ALA A 70 -0.80 -0.05 4.98
CA ALA A 70 -1.82 0.99 5.10
C ALA A 70 -1.49 2.22 4.22
N GLN A 71 -0.26 2.73 4.27
CA GLN A 71 0.18 3.86 3.45
C GLN A 71 0.05 3.54 1.94
N ARG A 72 0.45 2.33 1.54
CA ARG A 72 0.34 1.87 0.16
C ARG A 72 -1.13 1.74 -0.28
N GLY A 73 -2.01 1.25 0.59
CA GLY A 73 -3.45 1.18 0.34
C GLY A 73 -4.09 2.58 0.19
N LEU A 74 -3.70 3.54 1.02
CA LEU A 74 -4.14 4.94 0.89
C LEU A 74 -3.65 5.57 -0.43
N PHE A 75 -2.41 5.28 -0.82
CA PHE A 75 -1.87 5.72 -2.11
C PHE A 75 -2.60 5.10 -3.30
N ALA A 76 -2.96 3.81 -3.23
CA ALA A 76 -3.82 3.17 -4.21
C ALA A 76 -5.19 3.87 -4.32
N GLY A 77 -5.82 4.16 -3.18
CA GLY A 77 -7.09 4.90 -3.14
C GLY A 77 -7.00 6.29 -3.77
N ALA A 78 -5.92 7.02 -3.48
CA ALA A 78 -5.67 8.34 -4.07
C ALA A 78 -5.50 8.26 -5.60
N GLN A 79 -4.76 7.27 -6.12
CA GLN A 79 -4.65 7.03 -7.56
C GLN A 79 -6.01 6.68 -8.19
N GLY A 80 -6.83 5.88 -7.52
CA GLY A 80 -8.19 5.57 -7.97
C GLY A 80 -9.08 6.81 -8.11
N MET A 81 -9.08 7.69 -7.10
CA MET A 81 -9.79 8.97 -7.19
C MET A 81 -9.24 9.86 -8.30
N ALA A 82 -7.91 9.97 -8.42
CA ALA A 82 -7.27 10.77 -9.45
C ALA A 82 -7.65 10.30 -10.86
N SER A 83 -7.63 8.99 -11.11
CA SER A 83 -8.07 8.41 -12.39
C SER A 83 -9.49 8.87 -12.76
N GLY A 84 -10.45 8.77 -11.83
CA GLY A 84 -11.83 9.23 -12.06
C GLY A 84 -11.93 10.74 -12.34
N VAL A 85 -11.15 11.56 -11.64
CA VAL A 85 -11.08 13.01 -11.88
C VAL A 85 -10.53 13.31 -13.27
N TYR A 86 -9.48 12.61 -13.71
CA TYR A 86 -8.93 12.79 -15.06
C TYR A 86 -9.95 12.40 -16.14
N THR A 87 -10.60 11.25 -16.02
CA THR A 87 -11.62 10.80 -16.99
C THR A 87 -12.78 11.79 -17.09
N THR A 88 -13.30 12.27 -15.96
CA THR A 88 -14.41 13.24 -15.95
C THR A 88 -14.00 14.61 -16.50
N THR A 89 -12.80 15.08 -16.18
CA THR A 89 -12.28 16.36 -16.69
C THR A 89 -12.10 16.33 -18.21
N GLU A 90 -11.56 15.24 -18.77
CA GLU A 90 -11.40 15.11 -20.22
C GLU A 90 -12.75 14.95 -20.94
N ALA A 91 -13.72 14.26 -20.35
CA ALA A 91 -15.08 14.20 -20.88
C ALA A 91 -15.75 15.59 -20.93
N MET A 92 -15.62 16.39 -19.86
CA MET A 92 -16.14 17.77 -19.82
C MET A 92 -15.44 18.67 -20.83
N ARG A 93 -14.11 18.54 -20.99
CA ARG A 93 -13.33 19.28 -21.99
C ARG A 93 -13.81 18.95 -23.41
N SER A 94 -13.99 17.67 -23.71
CA SER A 94 -14.51 17.21 -25.01
C SER A 94 -15.90 17.80 -25.30
N LEU A 95 -16.80 17.75 -24.30
CA LEU A 95 -18.15 18.32 -24.41
C LEU A 95 -18.11 19.84 -24.66
N ALA A 96 -17.29 20.58 -23.90
CA ALA A 96 -17.17 22.03 -24.05
C ALA A 96 -16.63 22.43 -25.44
N MET A 97 -15.62 21.71 -25.95
CA MET A 97 -15.12 21.94 -27.31
C MET A 97 -16.15 21.59 -28.37
N GLY A 98 -16.92 20.50 -28.17
CA GLY A 98 -18.04 20.13 -29.05
C GLY A 98 -19.10 21.23 -29.15
N ILE A 99 -19.53 21.77 -28.01
CA ILE A 99 -20.51 22.89 -27.95
C ILE A 99 -19.95 24.14 -28.63
N SER A 100 -18.68 24.50 -28.36
CA SER A 100 -18.05 25.67 -28.97
C SER A 100 -17.84 25.54 -30.48
N SER A 101 -17.85 24.34 -31.04
CA SER A 101 -17.69 24.12 -32.49
C SER A 101 -19.01 24.23 -33.27
N VAL A 102 -20.14 24.32 -32.57
CA VAL A 102 -21.51 24.35 -33.13
C VAL A 102 -22.16 25.74 -33.01
N LEU A 103 -21.58 26.66 -32.23
CA LEU A 103 -21.95 28.08 -32.12
C LEU A 103 -21.00 28.97 -32.93
#